data_AF-A0A6B3F9K4-F1
#
_entry.id   AF-A0A6B3F9K4-F1
#
_cell.length_a   1.000
_cell.length_b   1.000
_cell.length_c   1.000
_cell.angle_alpha   90.00
_cell.angle_beta   90.00
_cell.angle_gamma   90.00
#
_symmetry.space_group_name_H-M   'P 1'
#
loop_
_entity.id
_entity.type
_entity.pdbx_description
1 polymer ?
#
loop_
_entity_poly.entity_id
_entity_poly.type
_entity_poly.pdbx_seq_one_letter_code
_entity_poly.pdbx_strand_id
1 'polypeptide(L)' 'MTLLESIRGPRDLKALGSDRLPELAAEIREFLIQAVSRTGGHLGPNLGVV' A
#
# COMPACT_ATOMS: atom_id res chain seq x y z
N MET A 1 8.45 12.16 0.60
CA MET A 1 8.02 11.21 1.63
C MET A 1 6.58 10.88 1.36
N THR A 2 6.29 9.63 1.01
CA THR A 2 4.93 9.16 0.75
C THR A 2 4.19 8.88 2.04
N LEU A 3 2.87 8.68 1.99
CA LEU A 3 2.10 8.31 3.16
C LEU A 3 2.51 6.93 3.68
N LEU A 4 2.72 5.98 2.78
CA LEU A 4 3.20 4.62 3.06
C LEU A 4 4.55 4.62 3.78
N GLU A 5 5.50 5.49 3.39
CA GLU A 5 6.80 5.62 4.06
C GLU A 5 6.69 6.12 5.51
N SER A 6 5.58 6.79 5.86
CA SER A 6 5.31 7.27 7.22
C SER A 6 4.67 6.22 8.13
N ILE A 7 4.12 5.14 7.58
CA ILE A 7 3.48 4.06 8.35
C ILE A 7 4.55 3.07 8.82
N ARG A 8 4.78 3.01 10.14
CA ARG A 8 5.71 2.07 10.78
C ARG A 8 4.99 0.90 11.45
N GLY A 9 3.67 1.00 11.66
CA GLY A 9 2.86 -0.10 12.14
C GLY A 9 1.37 0.20 12.25
N PRO A 10 0.58 -0.74 12.83
CA PRO A 10 -0.89 -0.63 12.87
C PRO A 10 -1.42 0.57 13.65
N ARG A 11 -0.63 1.15 14.55
CA ARG A 11 -1.01 2.36 15.29
C ARG A 11 -1.05 3.58 14.39
N ASP A 12 -0.10 3.72 13.48
CA ASP A 12 -0.03 4.86 12.56
C ASP A 12 -1.18 4.81 11.55
N LEU A 13 -1.52 3.60 11.07
CA LEU A 13 -2.69 3.38 10.22
C LEU A 13 -3.99 3.75 10.92
N LYS A 14 -4.15 3.41 12.20
CA LYS A 14 -5.35 3.77 12.99
C LYS A 14 -5.44 5.25 13.32
N ALA A 15 -4.31 5.95 13.37
CA ALA A 15 -4.24 7.39 13.59
C ALA A 15 -4.53 8.18 12.30
N LEU A 16 -4.59 7.51 11.15
CA LEU A 16 -4.87 8.12 9.87
C LEU A 16 -6.35 8.53 9.77
N GLY A 17 -6.59 9.72 9.21
CA GLY A 17 -7.93 10.10 8.78
C GLY A 17 -8.45 9.13 7.72
N SER A 18 -9.73 8.77 7.80
CA SER A 18 -10.36 7.84 6.85
C SER A 18 -10.33 8.36 5.39
N ASP A 19 -10.32 9.67 5.22
CA ASP A 19 -10.14 10.39 3.96
C ASP A 19 -8.80 10.12 3.27
N ARG A 20 -7.78 9.73 4.04
CA ARG A 20 -6.44 9.41 3.54
C ARG A 20 -6.23 7.93 3.23
N LEU A 21 -7.17 7.06 3.61
CA LEU A 21 -7.08 5.63 3.32
C LEU A 21 -7.07 5.31 1.80
N PRO A 22 -7.83 6.02 0.93
CA PRO A 22 -7.74 5.81 -0.51
C PRO A 22 -6.36 6.13 -1.08
N GLU A 23 -5.72 7.21 -0.60
CA GLU A 23 -4.35 7.60 -0.97
C GLU A 23 -3.36 6.50 -0.57
N LEU A 24 -3.40 6.07 0.69
CA LEU A 24 -2.53 5.00 1.20
C LEU A 24 -2.71 3.70 0.42
N ALA A 25 -3.94 3.31 0.11
CA ALA A 25 -4.22 2.11 -0.67
C ALA A 25 -3.66 2.19 -2.09
N ALA A 26 -3.72 3.37 -2.73
CA ALA A 26 -3.11 3.57 -4.04
C ALA A 26 -1.59 3.39 -4.00
N GLU A 27 -0.92 4.00 -3.02
CA GLU A 27 0.54 3.87 -2.84
C GLU A 27 0.97 2.42 -2.57
N ILE A 28 0.21 1.66 -1.78
CA ILE A 28 0.47 0.23 -1.54
C ILE A 28 0.36 -0.57 -2.84
N ARG A 29 -0.67 -0.34 -3.65
CA ARG A 29 -0.85 -1.05 -4.93
C ARG A 29 0.30 -0.75 -5.89
N GLU A 30 0.71 0.51 -5.99
CA GLU A 30 1.85 0.91 -6.83
C GLU A 30 3.16 0.29 -6.36
N PHE A 31 3.42 0.29 -5.04
CA PHE A 31 4.59 -0.36 -4.47
C PHE A 31 4.62 -1.87 -4.80
N LEU A 32 3.50 -2.57 -4.64
CA LEU A 32 3.39 -4.00 -4.94
C LEU A 32 3.63 -4.29 -6.43
N ILE A 33 3.07 -3.48 -7.33
CA ILE A 33 3.33 -3.59 -8.77
C ILE A 33 4.83 -3.46 -9.03
N GLN A 34 5.48 -2.40 -8.56
CA GLN A 34 6.92 -2.20 -8.78
C GLN A 34 7.77 -3.33 -8.18
N ALA A 35 7.41 -3.82 -7.00
CA ALA A 35 8.15 -4.88 -6.32
C ALA A 35 8.03 -6.24 -7.02
N VAL A 36 6.83 -6.61 -7.48
CA VAL A 36 6.54 -7.95 -8.00
C VAL A 36 6.65 -8.04 -9.53
N SER A 37 6.45 -6.94 -10.27
CA SER A 37 6.66 -6.90 -11.72
C SER A 37 8.09 -7.25 -12.13
N ARG A 38 9.07 -7.06 -11.22
CA ARG A 38 10.48 -7.42 -11.44
C ARG A 38 10.77 -8.92 -11.39
N THR A 39 9.92 -9.71 -10.72
CA THR A 39 10.16 -11.14 -10.47
C THR A 39 9.14 -12.05 -11.16
N GLY A 40 8.12 -11.49 -11.82
CA GLY A 40 7.13 -12.25 -12.58
C GLY A 40 6.14 -13.05 -11.71
N GLY A 41 5.93 -12.65 -10.45
CA GLY A 41 5.06 -13.34 -9.49
C GLY A 41 3.56 -13.00 -9.60
N HIS A 42 2.73 -13.71 -8.82
CA HIS A 42 1.28 -13.51 -8.75
C HIS A 42 0.90 -12.18 -8.07
N LEU A 43 0.71 -11.14 -8.88
CA LEU A 43 0.24 -9.81 -8.46
C LEU A 43 -1.27 -9.75 -8.16
N GLY A 44 -2.08 -10.53 -8.89
CA GLY A 44 -3.54 -10.44 -8.85
C GLY A 44 -4.17 -10.57 -7.45
N PRO A 45 -3.79 -11.57 -6.62
CA PRO A 45 -4.39 -11.74 -5.29
C PRO A 45 -4.09 -10.58 -4.33
N ASN A 46 -2.88 -10.00 -4.39
CA ASN A 46 -2.46 -8.95 -3.48
C ASN A 46 -3.13 -7.60 -3.81
N LEU A 47 -3.44 -7.33 -5.08
CA LEU A 47 -4.11 -6.08 -5.49
C LEU A 47 -5.61 -6.06 -5.18
N GLY A 48 -6.25 -7.23 -5.10
CA GLY A 48 -7.70 -7.33 -4.84
C GLY A 48 -8.10 -7.23 -3.37
N VAL A 49 -7.14 -7.31 -2.44
CA VAL A 49 -7.37 -7.25 -0.98
C VAL A 49 -6.94 -5.93 -0.33
N VAL A 50 -6.14 -5.14 -1.06
CA VAL A 50 -5.78 -3.76 -0.70
C VAL A 50 -6.91 -2.84 -1.11
#